data_AF-A0A5N7DGU8-F1
#
_entry.id   AF-A0A5N7DGU8-F1
#
_cell.length_a   1.000
_cell.length_b   1.000
_cell.length_c   1.000
_cell.angle_alpha   90.00
_cell.angle_beta   90.00
_cell.angle_gamma   90.00
#
_symmetry.space_group_name_H-M   'P 1'
#
loop_
_entity.id
_entity.type
_entity.pdbx_description
1 polymer ?
#
loop_
_entity_poly.entity_id
_entity_poly.type
_entity_poly.pdbx_seq_one_letter_code
_entity_poly.pdbx_strand_id
1 'polypeptide(L)'
;MKFQLALALAAAPIVSAHYFFPNFIANGNFTEYFEYVREDTQGYMPYKGGYDSTDFRCNVGSQEFASKTDVYKVKAGDTIGFGTDFGALIEHPGPMQVYLSKAPGDVSDYDGSGDWFKIYELGPTSFGSDGIEWGVTGRSNFTFTLPKETPAGQYLVRIEHIALHGAGEWGGAELYFNCAQIEVESDSTAIPQPVVKIPGVYDGYEPGILFYMYRPYWTNYTMPGPRVWPDGGSNVVKADGVSVAPSGSWSASAVTATNRRHLQRPSPASRPAVLLPPQLPATLNRFT
;
A
#
# COMPACT_ATOMS: atom_id res chain seq x y z
N MET A 1 -21.25 38.99 45.14
CA MET A 1 -20.90 37.58 44.82
C MET A 1 -20.43 37.54 43.37
N LYS A 2 -19.17 37.15 43.11
CA LYS A 2 -18.61 37.04 41.76
C LYS A 2 -18.88 35.61 41.27
N PHE A 3 -19.73 35.45 40.26
CA PHE A 3 -19.89 34.17 39.56
C PHE A 3 -18.81 34.08 38.48
N GLN A 4 -17.82 33.21 38.69
CA GLN A 4 -16.92 32.78 37.62
C GLN A 4 -17.59 31.62 36.88
N LEU A 5 -17.96 31.86 35.62
CA LEU A 5 -18.44 30.82 34.71
C LEU A 5 -17.21 30.10 34.17
N ALA A 6 -16.95 28.88 34.63
CA ALA A 6 -15.91 28.02 34.06
C ALA A 6 -16.44 27.40 32.77
N LEU A 7 -15.85 27.77 31.63
CA LEU A 7 -16.15 27.18 30.33
C LEU A 7 -15.40 25.83 30.23
N ALA A 8 -16.11 24.71 30.44
CA ALA A 8 -15.57 23.39 30.17
C ALA A 8 -15.49 23.19 28.65
N LEU A 9 -14.27 23.20 28.11
CA LEU A 9 -14.04 22.88 26.70
C LEU A 9 -14.20 21.36 26.53
N ALA A 10 -15.34 20.92 26.01
CA ALA A 10 -15.54 19.54 25.61
C ALA A 10 -14.69 19.27 24.36
N ALA A 11 -13.57 18.55 24.53
CA ALA A 11 -12.84 18.01 23.40
C ALA A 11 -13.68 16.87 22.79
N ALA A 12 -14.29 17.12 21.63
CA ALA A 12 -14.89 16.05 20.85
C ALA A 12 -13.75 15.17 20.28
N PRO A 13 -13.83 13.84 20.39
CA PRO A 13 -12.87 12.97 19.73
C PRO A 13 -12.98 13.19 18.22
N ILE A 14 -11.88 13.66 17.63
CA ILE A 14 -11.75 13.72 16.18
C ILE A 14 -11.49 12.27 15.75
N VAL A 15 -12.55 11.55 15.37
CA VAL A 15 -12.41 10.20 14.80
C VAL A 15 -11.88 10.38 13.39
N SER A 16 -10.56 10.33 13.23
CA SER A 16 -9.94 10.19 11.92
C SER A 16 -10.10 8.74 11.48
N ALA A 17 -10.81 8.50 10.38
CA ALA A 17 -10.85 7.18 9.75
C ALA A 17 -9.54 6.83 9.01
N HIS A 18 -8.67 7.82 8.85
CA HIS A 18 -7.37 7.74 8.19
C HIS A 18 -6.25 7.54 9.24
N TYR A 19 -5.28 6.69 8.92
CA TYR A 19 -4.22 6.27 9.83
C TYR A 19 -2.93 5.94 9.06
N PHE A 20 -1.84 5.79 9.79
CA PHE A 20 -0.57 5.30 9.29
C PHE A 20 0.06 4.36 10.33
N PHE A 21 1.19 3.72 10.01
CA PHE A 21 1.81 2.71 10.86
C PHE A 21 3.17 3.15 11.41
N PRO A 22 3.25 4.06 12.39
CA PRO A 22 4.52 4.61 12.85
C PRO A 22 5.30 3.71 13.81
N ASN A 23 4.63 2.78 14.50
CA ASN A 23 5.28 1.93 15.50
C ASN A 23 5.63 0.58 14.90
N PHE A 24 6.85 0.11 15.17
CA PHE A 24 7.19 -1.29 15.02
C PHE A 24 6.82 -2.04 16.30
N ILE A 25 6.46 -3.31 16.17
CA ILE A 25 6.17 -4.20 17.30
C ILE A 25 7.09 -5.40 17.18
N ALA A 26 7.80 -5.73 18.27
CA ALA A 26 8.61 -6.94 18.36
C ALA A 26 8.32 -7.66 19.66
N ASN A 27 7.87 -8.92 19.55
CA ASN A 27 7.53 -9.79 20.68
C ASN A 27 6.59 -9.13 21.70
N GLY A 28 5.61 -8.36 21.20
CA GLY A 28 4.59 -7.66 22.00
C GLY A 28 5.01 -6.27 22.49
N ASN A 29 6.25 -5.85 22.31
CA ASN A 29 6.72 -4.52 22.70
C ASN A 29 6.61 -3.55 21.54
N PHE A 30 5.97 -2.41 21.78
CA PHE A 30 5.93 -1.29 20.83
C PHE A 30 7.23 -0.48 20.94
N THR A 31 7.77 -0.10 19.79
CA THR A 31 8.90 0.83 19.69
C THR A 31 8.39 2.27 19.63
N GLU A 32 9.29 3.24 19.75
CA GLU A 32 8.95 4.64 19.56
C GLU A 32 8.50 4.92 18.12
N TYR A 33 7.82 6.05 17.94
CA TYR A 33 7.36 6.50 16.62
C TYR A 33 8.55 6.63 15.66
N PHE A 34 8.41 6.00 14.50
CA PHE A 34 9.38 6.05 13.41
C PHE A 34 10.82 5.64 13.77
N GLU A 35 11.01 4.96 14.92
CA GLU A 35 12.32 4.48 15.34
C GLU A 35 12.85 3.45 14.34
N TYR A 36 12.02 2.46 14.00
CA TYR A 36 12.35 1.40 13.04
C TYR A 36 11.44 1.39 11.81
N VAL A 37 10.46 2.29 11.75
CA VAL A 37 9.58 2.47 10.60
C VAL A 37 9.94 3.78 9.92
N ARG A 38 10.13 3.77 8.61
CA ARG A 38 10.41 4.98 7.85
C ARG A 38 9.21 5.93 7.96
N GLU A 39 9.48 7.15 8.40
CA GLU A 39 8.56 8.27 8.25
C GLU A 39 8.32 8.57 6.76
N ASP A 40 7.22 9.27 6.45
CA ASP A 40 6.85 9.69 5.11
C ASP A 40 6.16 11.07 5.14
N THR A 41 5.96 11.66 3.97
CA THR A 41 5.33 12.98 3.81
C THR A 41 3.85 12.93 3.45
N GLN A 42 3.30 11.73 3.23
CA GLN A 42 1.89 11.50 2.96
C GLN A 42 1.07 11.62 4.27
N GLY A 43 1.70 11.27 5.40
CA GLY A 43 1.08 11.29 6.71
C GLY A 43 -0.07 10.28 6.80
N TYR A 44 -1.19 10.70 7.38
CA TYR A 44 -2.37 9.83 7.51
C TYR A 44 -3.19 9.67 6.22
N MET A 45 -2.93 10.46 5.16
CA MET A 45 -3.74 10.40 3.93
C MET A 45 -3.47 9.10 3.15
N PRO A 46 -4.48 8.52 2.47
CA PRO A 46 -4.26 7.30 1.72
C PRO A 46 -3.50 7.59 0.42
N TYR A 47 -2.73 6.61 -0.03
CA TYR A 47 -2.17 6.61 -1.37
C TYR A 47 -3.21 6.07 -2.36
N LYS A 48 -3.37 6.72 -3.53
CA LYS A 48 -4.41 6.36 -4.53
C LYS A 48 -3.84 6.44 -5.95
N GLY A 49 -4.16 5.44 -6.78
CA GLY A 49 -3.98 5.47 -8.23
C GLY A 49 -2.53 5.47 -8.79
N GLY A 50 -1.51 5.71 -7.97
CA GLY A 50 -0.10 5.76 -8.40
C GLY A 50 0.63 4.41 -8.40
N TYR A 51 0.02 3.36 -8.96
CA TYR A 51 0.55 1.98 -8.86
C TYR A 51 1.91 1.76 -9.55
N ASP A 52 2.30 2.66 -10.46
CA ASP A 52 3.57 2.64 -11.19
C ASP A 52 4.66 3.53 -10.56
N SER A 53 4.33 4.32 -9.53
CA SER A 53 5.29 5.19 -8.85
C SER A 53 6.24 4.40 -7.94
N THR A 54 7.47 4.87 -7.80
CA THR A 54 8.41 4.36 -6.80
C THR A 54 7.95 4.64 -5.37
N ASP A 55 7.16 5.68 -5.14
CA ASP A 55 6.55 5.96 -3.84
C ASP A 55 5.66 4.80 -3.37
N PHE A 56 5.15 3.98 -4.29
CA PHE A 56 4.29 2.84 -3.95
C PHE A 56 5.00 1.76 -3.12
N ARG A 57 6.33 1.80 -3.02
CA ARG A 57 7.12 0.91 -2.16
C ARG A 57 6.89 1.16 -0.68
N CYS A 58 7.25 2.36 -0.22
CA CYS A 58 7.34 2.68 1.22
C CYS A 58 6.67 4.00 1.59
N ASN A 59 5.88 4.58 0.68
CA ASN A 59 5.12 5.81 0.79
C ASN A 59 5.91 7.05 0.35
N VAL A 60 5.19 8.15 0.11
CA VAL A 60 5.72 9.37 -0.54
C VAL A 60 6.80 10.01 0.32
N GLY A 61 7.99 10.19 -0.26
CA GLY A 61 9.13 10.82 0.42
C GLY A 61 9.83 9.93 1.46
N SER A 62 9.38 8.69 1.67
CA SER A 62 9.94 7.78 2.68
C SER A 62 11.45 7.50 2.51
N GLN A 63 11.96 7.59 1.29
CA GLN A 63 13.39 7.38 1.02
C GLN A 63 14.29 8.43 1.70
N GLU A 64 13.80 9.65 1.95
CA GLU A 64 14.56 10.69 2.65
C GLU A 64 14.76 10.41 4.15
N PHE A 65 14.06 9.41 4.67
CA PHE A 65 14.10 8.97 6.06
C PHE A 65 14.83 7.63 6.24
N ALA A 66 15.20 6.94 5.15
CA ALA A 66 15.86 5.63 5.19
C ALA A 66 17.13 5.63 6.07
N SER A 67 18.00 6.63 5.90
CA SER A 67 19.24 6.79 6.67
C SER A 67 19.06 7.34 8.08
N LYS A 68 17.85 7.76 8.44
CA LYS A 68 17.48 8.25 9.78
C LYS A 68 16.68 7.23 10.59
N THR A 69 16.27 6.14 9.95
CA THR A 69 15.50 5.06 10.55
C THR A 69 16.49 4.01 11.06
N ASP A 70 16.33 3.56 12.30
CA ASP A 70 17.17 2.52 12.87
C ASP A 70 16.81 1.14 12.29
N VAL A 71 17.62 0.13 12.59
CA VAL A 71 17.42 -1.25 12.12
C VAL A 71 17.16 -2.16 13.32
N TYR A 72 15.98 -2.79 13.37
CA TYR A 72 15.63 -3.68 14.49
C TYR A 72 16.16 -5.09 14.25
N LYS A 73 16.89 -5.65 15.22
CA LYS A 73 17.39 -7.04 15.13
C LYS A 73 16.31 -8.03 15.56
N VAL A 74 16.00 -9.00 14.71
CA VAL A 74 15.01 -10.05 14.97
C VAL A 74 15.57 -11.42 14.61
N LYS A 75 15.01 -12.48 15.20
CA LYS A 75 15.26 -13.85 14.76
C LYS A 75 14.13 -14.32 13.85
N ALA A 76 14.45 -15.13 12.85
CA ALA A 76 13.41 -15.83 12.10
C ALA A 76 12.55 -16.66 13.07
N GLY A 77 11.22 -16.54 12.98
CA GLY A 77 10.26 -17.10 13.93
C GLY A 77 9.78 -16.14 15.04
N ASP A 78 10.41 -14.97 15.21
CA ASP A 78 9.91 -13.94 16.13
C ASP A 78 8.55 -13.43 15.69
N THR A 79 7.77 -12.93 16.66
CA THR A 79 6.54 -12.19 16.35
C THR A 79 6.89 -10.73 16.14
N ILE A 80 6.61 -10.21 14.95
CA ILE A 80 6.81 -8.81 14.59
C ILE A 80 5.49 -8.18 14.16
N GLY A 81 5.44 -6.86 14.03
CA GLY A 81 4.19 -6.19 13.72
C GLY A 81 4.29 -4.69 13.60
N PHE A 82 3.12 -4.07 13.47
CA PHE A 82 2.95 -2.63 13.38
C PHE A 82 1.78 -2.17 14.24
N GLY A 83 1.91 -0.97 14.81
CA GLY A 83 0.84 -0.24 15.47
C GLY A 83 0.36 0.92 14.61
N THR A 84 -0.94 1.22 14.67
CA THR A 84 -1.49 2.45 14.08
C THR A 84 -1.17 3.66 14.95
N ASP A 85 -1.16 4.84 14.33
CA ASP A 85 -0.94 6.09 15.04
C ASP A 85 -1.98 6.31 16.15
N PHE A 86 -1.47 6.60 17.35
CA PHE A 86 -2.24 6.86 18.57
C PHE A 86 -3.23 5.74 18.92
N GLY A 87 -2.98 4.52 18.44
CA GLY A 87 -3.87 3.39 18.62
C GLY A 87 -5.20 3.53 17.88
N ALA A 88 -5.24 4.30 16.78
CA ALA A 88 -6.42 4.45 15.94
C ALA A 88 -6.95 3.08 15.48
N LEU A 89 -8.25 2.86 15.64
CA LEU A 89 -8.88 1.63 15.17
C LEU A 89 -9.09 1.71 13.66
N ILE A 90 -8.71 0.64 12.95
CA ILE A 90 -9.01 0.51 11.53
C ILE A 90 -10.49 0.19 11.36
N GLU A 91 -11.25 1.15 10.82
CA GLU A 91 -12.67 0.99 10.51
C GLU A 91 -12.95 0.89 9.01
N HIS A 92 -11.97 1.21 8.16
CA HIS A 92 -12.13 1.04 6.73
C HIS A 92 -12.11 -0.46 6.35
N PRO A 93 -13.07 -0.93 5.53
CA PRO A 93 -13.15 -2.32 5.08
C PRO A 93 -12.04 -2.64 4.06
N GLY A 94 -11.31 -3.72 4.26
CA GLY A 94 -10.21 -4.08 3.37
C GLY A 94 -9.30 -5.19 3.89
N PRO A 95 -8.46 -5.78 3.01
CA PRO A 95 -7.43 -6.72 3.43
C PRO A 95 -6.20 -6.01 4.01
N MET A 96 -5.48 -6.72 4.89
CA MET A 96 -4.12 -6.40 5.30
C MET A 96 -3.14 -7.37 4.64
N GLN A 97 -1.96 -6.89 4.26
CA GLN A 97 -0.88 -7.69 3.70
C GLN A 97 0.47 -7.23 4.23
N VAL A 98 1.42 -8.16 4.31
CA VAL A 98 2.81 -7.85 4.67
C VAL A 98 3.77 -8.48 3.69
N TYR A 99 4.74 -7.68 3.25
CA TYR A 99 5.79 -8.09 2.33
C TYR A 99 7.17 -7.86 2.93
N LEU A 100 8.12 -8.72 2.57
CA LEU A 100 9.54 -8.51 2.83
C LEU A 100 10.29 -8.27 1.53
N SER A 101 11.30 -7.41 1.58
CA SER A 101 12.30 -7.27 0.53
C SER A 101 13.70 -7.22 1.11
N LYS A 102 14.56 -8.12 0.64
CA LYS A 102 15.94 -8.22 1.09
C LYS A 102 16.77 -7.07 0.52
N ALA A 103 17.46 -6.32 1.37
CA ALA A 103 18.42 -5.32 0.93
C ALA A 103 19.65 -6.00 0.31
N PRO A 104 20.19 -5.49 -0.81
CA PRO A 104 21.44 -6.00 -1.39
C PRO A 104 22.68 -5.61 -0.56
N GLY A 105 22.52 -4.70 0.40
CA GLY A 105 23.56 -4.20 1.30
C GLY A 105 22.89 -3.63 2.55
N ASP A 106 23.33 -2.45 2.99
CA ASP A 106 22.70 -1.73 4.09
C ASP A 106 21.27 -1.31 3.71
N VAL A 107 20.29 -1.61 4.56
CA VAL A 107 18.89 -1.25 4.33
C VAL A 107 18.64 0.25 4.41
N SER A 108 19.49 0.99 5.11
CA SER A 108 19.40 2.45 5.23
C SER A 108 19.69 3.19 3.92
N ASP A 109 20.36 2.54 2.96
CA ASP A 109 20.58 3.02 1.59
C ASP A 109 19.60 2.40 0.58
N TYR A 110 18.83 1.40 1.00
CA TYR A 110 18.01 0.59 0.09
C TYR A 110 16.67 1.24 -0.22
N ASP A 111 16.35 1.37 -1.50
CA ASP A 111 15.13 2.00 -2.01
C ASP A 111 13.95 1.01 -2.22
N GLY A 112 14.14 -0.27 -1.92
CA GLY A 112 13.13 -1.30 -2.16
C GLY A 112 13.03 -1.81 -3.61
N SER A 113 14.05 -1.61 -4.45
CA SER A 113 14.02 -2.01 -5.88
C SER A 113 14.20 -3.50 -6.17
N GLY A 114 14.61 -4.26 -5.17
CA GLY A 114 14.74 -5.70 -5.21
C GLY A 114 13.39 -6.41 -5.27
N ASP A 115 13.45 -7.69 -4.97
CA ASP A 115 12.30 -8.58 -5.01
C ASP A 115 11.51 -8.49 -3.70
N TRP A 116 10.19 -8.51 -3.81
CA TRP A 116 9.25 -8.53 -2.68
C TRP A 116 8.54 -9.88 -2.63
N PHE A 117 8.40 -10.45 -1.44
CA PHE A 117 7.58 -11.65 -1.22
C PHE A 117 6.63 -11.41 -0.07
N LYS A 118 5.39 -11.90 -0.21
CA LYS A 118 4.36 -11.77 0.80
C LYS A 118 4.58 -12.80 1.90
N ILE A 119 4.51 -12.39 3.16
CA ILE A 119 4.65 -13.30 4.33
C ILE A 119 3.38 -13.41 5.17
N TYR A 120 2.44 -12.50 4.98
CA TYR A 120 1.20 -12.48 5.74
C TYR A 120 0.10 -11.81 4.93
N GLU A 121 -1.12 -12.29 5.13
CA GLU A 121 -2.32 -11.59 4.69
C GLU A 121 -3.49 -11.88 5.64
N LEU A 122 -4.39 -10.91 5.75
CA LEU A 122 -5.63 -11.00 6.51
C LEU A 122 -6.76 -10.43 5.65
N GLY A 123 -7.63 -11.32 5.18
CA GLY A 123 -8.76 -10.96 4.34
C GLY A 123 -10.09 -10.92 5.10
N PRO A 124 -11.21 -11.13 4.39
CA PRO A 124 -12.51 -11.32 4.99
C PRO A 124 -12.56 -12.50 5.97
N THR A 125 -13.32 -12.34 7.06
CA THR A 125 -13.61 -13.40 8.02
C THR A 125 -14.96 -14.07 7.75
N SER A 126 -15.90 -13.34 7.14
CA SER A 126 -17.19 -13.89 6.75
C SER A 126 -17.80 -13.11 5.58
N PHE A 127 -18.76 -13.74 4.92
CA PHE A 127 -19.58 -13.11 3.89
C PHE A 127 -21.05 -13.39 4.20
N GLY A 128 -21.90 -12.37 4.07
CA GLY A 128 -23.33 -12.48 4.40
C GLY A 128 -24.23 -11.51 3.66
N SER A 129 -25.52 -11.54 3.98
CA SER A 129 -26.51 -10.58 3.45
C SER A 129 -26.19 -9.14 3.82
N ASP A 130 -25.52 -8.96 4.95
CA ASP A 130 -25.21 -7.66 5.54
C ASP A 130 -23.86 -7.11 5.04
N GLY A 131 -23.16 -7.87 4.19
CA GLY A 131 -21.90 -7.48 3.56
C GLY A 131 -20.75 -8.43 3.86
N ILE A 132 -19.54 -7.87 3.91
CA ILE A 132 -18.29 -8.59 4.14
C ILE A 132 -17.75 -8.15 5.49
N GLU A 133 -17.48 -9.09 6.39
CA GLU A 133 -16.73 -8.81 7.62
C GLU A 133 -15.25 -8.93 7.33
N TRP A 134 -14.48 -7.90 7.68
CA TRP A 134 -13.04 -7.86 7.43
C TRP A 134 -12.26 -8.13 8.70
N GLY A 135 -11.23 -8.98 8.60
CA GLY A 135 -10.43 -9.35 9.77
C GLY A 135 -9.73 -8.16 10.44
N VAL A 136 -9.51 -7.06 9.71
CA VAL A 136 -8.83 -5.84 10.19
C VAL A 136 -9.71 -4.94 11.05
N THR A 137 -11.04 -5.05 10.96
CA THR A 137 -11.97 -4.11 11.59
C THR A 137 -11.79 -4.06 13.11
N GLY A 138 -11.72 -2.85 13.67
CA GLY A 138 -11.60 -2.61 15.11
C GLY A 138 -10.22 -2.96 15.69
N ARG A 139 -9.18 -3.09 14.84
CA ARG A 139 -7.80 -3.34 15.29
C ARG A 139 -6.95 -2.08 15.18
N SER A 140 -6.07 -1.88 16.16
CA SER A 140 -5.03 -0.83 16.16
C SER A 140 -3.61 -1.37 16.06
N ASN A 141 -3.45 -2.69 16.00
CA ASN A 141 -2.16 -3.31 15.79
C ASN A 141 -2.30 -4.64 15.05
N PHE A 142 -1.24 -5.01 14.36
CA PHE A 142 -1.14 -6.23 13.59
C PHE A 142 0.19 -6.89 13.89
N THR A 143 0.12 -8.08 14.46
CA THR A 143 1.29 -8.92 14.71
C THR A 143 1.20 -10.20 13.90
N PHE A 144 2.34 -10.67 13.44
CA PHE A 144 2.49 -11.86 12.61
C PHE A 144 3.85 -12.49 12.90
N THR A 145 3.92 -13.81 12.73
CA THR A 145 5.18 -14.53 12.87
C THR A 145 6.03 -14.30 11.64
N LEU A 146 7.26 -13.82 11.82
CA LEU A 146 8.27 -13.82 10.77
C LEU A 146 8.56 -15.29 10.42
N PRO A 147 8.38 -15.74 9.16
CA PRO A 147 8.59 -17.15 8.83
C PRO A 147 9.98 -17.64 9.24
N LYS A 148 10.07 -18.85 9.79
CA LYS A 148 11.33 -19.45 10.25
C LYS A 148 12.31 -19.67 9.09
N GLU A 149 11.75 -19.80 7.90
CA GLU A 149 12.41 -19.98 6.63
C GLU A 149 13.08 -18.69 6.16
N THR A 150 12.80 -17.53 6.76
CA THR A 150 13.36 -16.24 6.32
C THR A 150 14.89 -16.27 6.43
N PRO A 151 15.64 -16.09 5.32
CA PRO A 151 17.10 -16.10 5.35
C PRO A 151 17.67 -14.92 6.12
N ALA A 152 18.89 -15.06 6.65
CA ALA A 152 19.56 -14.00 7.37
C ALA A 152 19.90 -12.78 6.49
N GLY A 153 19.83 -11.58 7.05
CA GLY A 153 20.28 -10.31 6.47
C GLY A 153 19.28 -9.17 6.70
N GLN A 154 19.50 -8.02 6.07
CA GLN A 154 18.65 -6.85 6.28
C GLN A 154 17.48 -6.80 5.28
N TYR A 155 16.33 -6.33 5.76
CA TYR A 155 15.07 -6.32 5.00
C TYR A 155 14.28 -5.03 5.24
N LEU A 156 13.55 -4.62 4.22
CA LEU A 156 12.34 -3.82 4.38
C LEU A 156 11.15 -4.72 4.67
N VAL A 157 10.34 -4.35 5.66
CA VAL A 157 9.04 -4.98 5.96
C VAL A 157 7.94 -3.99 5.63
N ARG A 158 7.14 -4.26 4.61
CA ARG A 158 6.05 -3.38 4.18
C ARG A 158 4.72 -3.91 4.68
N ILE A 159 4.06 -3.17 5.56
CA ILE A 159 2.65 -3.40 5.91
C ILE A 159 1.76 -2.62 4.95
N GLU A 160 0.64 -3.20 4.51
CA GLU A 160 -0.32 -2.57 3.61
C GLU A 160 -1.75 -2.93 4.00
N HIS A 161 -2.55 -1.92 4.31
CA HIS A 161 -4.00 -2.02 4.34
C HIS A 161 -4.58 -1.40 3.06
N ILE A 162 -5.51 -2.11 2.41
CA ILE A 162 -6.20 -1.62 1.19
C ILE A 162 -7.66 -1.37 1.54
N ALA A 163 -8.02 -0.13 1.85
CA ALA A 163 -9.39 0.26 2.08
C ALA A 163 -10.21 0.29 0.78
N LEU A 164 -11.31 -0.46 0.76
CA LEU A 164 -12.08 -0.76 -0.44
C LEU A 164 -13.42 -0.01 -0.51
N HIS A 165 -13.76 0.84 0.45
CA HIS A 165 -15.05 1.56 0.46
C HIS A 165 -15.27 2.44 -0.77
N GLY A 166 -14.19 2.90 -1.41
CA GLY A 166 -14.19 3.65 -2.67
C GLY A 166 -13.78 2.84 -3.90
N ALA A 167 -13.49 1.54 -3.77
CA ALA A 167 -12.83 0.72 -4.78
C ALA A 167 -13.73 0.27 -5.96
N GLY A 168 -14.94 0.81 -6.10
CA GLY A 168 -15.84 0.50 -7.22
C GLY A 168 -15.34 1.02 -8.58
N GLU A 169 -14.35 1.90 -8.58
CA GLU A 169 -13.75 2.54 -9.75
C GLU A 169 -12.21 2.47 -9.66
N TRP A 170 -11.55 2.51 -10.82
CA TRP A 170 -10.09 2.47 -10.88
C TRP A 170 -9.49 3.67 -10.13
N GLY A 171 -8.50 3.42 -9.28
CA GLY A 171 -7.90 4.45 -8.40
C GLY A 171 -8.76 4.85 -7.20
N GLY A 172 -9.91 4.21 -7.01
CA GLY A 172 -10.81 4.46 -5.88
C GLY A 172 -10.38 3.79 -4.58
N ALA A 173 -9.64 2.67 -4.65
CA ALA A 173 -9.04 2.01 -3.49
C ALA A 173 -8.03 2.94 -2.79
N GLU A 174 -8.01 2.85 -1.47
CA GLU A 174 -7.17 3.68 -0.59
C GLU A 174 -6.13 2.81 0.10
N LEU A 175 -4.85 3.05 -0.20
CA LEU A 175 -3.75 2.22 0.27
C LEU A 175 -3.00 2.94 1.38
N TYR A 176 -2.90 2.29 2.53
CA TYR A 176 -2.15 2.75 3.70
C TYR A 176 -0.98 1.80 3.93
N PHE A 177 0.25 2.29 3.83
CA PHE A 177 1.43 1.45 3.95
C PHE A 177 2.65 2.22 4.45
N ASN A 178 3.49 1.52 5.21
CA ASN A 178 4.79 2.00 5.68
C ASN A 178 5.80 0.85 5.62
N CYS A 179 7.09 1.17 5.67
CA CYS A 179 8.17 0.20 5.68
C CYS A 179 9.00 0.26 6.95
N ALA A 180 9.13 -0.86 7.66
CA ALA A 180 10.11 -1.02 8.72
C ALA A 180 11.46 -1.54 8.20
N GLN A 181 12.52 -1.30 8.96
CA GLN A 181 13.87 -1.82 8.70
C GLN A 181 14.25 -2.85 9.76
N ILE A 182 14.59 -4.06 9.32
CA ILE A 182 14.99 -5.15 10.22
C ILE A 182 16.28 -5.82 9.76
N GLU A 183 17.00 -6.42 10.69
CA GLU A 183 18.09 -7.37 10.46
C GLU A 183 17.67 -8.74 11.00
N VAL A 184 17.51 -9.72 10.11
CA VAL A 184 17.11 -11.08 10.45
C VAL A 184 18.35 -11.92 10.75
N GLU A 185 18.38 -12.51 11.95
CA GLU A 185 19.26 -13.62 12.32
C GLU A 185 18.56 -14.94 12.01
N SER A 186 19.21 -15.81 11.22
CA SER A 186 18.64 -17.08 10.77
C SER A 186 19.71 -17.98 10.17
N ASP A 187 19.54 -19.30 10.31
CA ASP A 187 20.34 -20.32 9.61
C ASP A 187 19.66 -20.80 8.32
N SER A 188 18.48 -20.26 7.98
CA SER A 188 17.72 -20.68 6.81
C SER A 188 18.41 -20.34 5.50
N THR A 189 18.45 -21.31 4.59
CA THR A 189 18.90 -21.16 3.21
C THR A 189 17.73 -21.17 2.21
N ALA A 190 16.49 -21.05 2.68
CA ALA A 190 15.32 -21.06 1.81
C ALA A 190 15.34 -19.88 0.83
N ILE A 191 14.73 -20.04 -0.33
CA ILE A 191 14.62 -18.97 -1.33
C ILE A 191 13.14 -18.53 -1.37
N PRO A 192 12.81 -17.31 -0.93
CA PRO A 192 11.43 -16.83 -0.97
C PRO A 192 10.87 -16.82 -2.38
N GLN A 193 9.70 -17.45 -2.57
CA GLN A 193 8.98 -17.51 -3.84
C GLN A 193 7.46 -17.71 -3.60
N PRO A 194 6.59 -17.11 -4.42
CA PRO A 194 6.89 -16.28 -5.57
C PRO A 194 7.27 -14.86 -5.16
N VAL A 195 8.05 -14.19 -6.00
CA VAL A 195 8.45 -12.79 -5.80
C VAL A 195 7.80 -11.87 -6.83
N VAL A 196 7.64 -10.59 -6.46
CA VAL A 196 7.10 -9.51 -7.29
C VAL A 196 7.96 -8.25 -7.15
N LYS A 197 7.71 -7.27 -8.02
CA LYS A 197 8.25 -5.91 -7.89
C LYS A 197 7.19 -4.97 -7.35
N ILE A 198 7.60 -3.98 -6.56
CA ILE A 198 6.77 -2.84 -6.19
C ILE A 198 7.56 -1.60 -6.65
N PRO A 199 7.04 -0.72 -7.52
CA PRO A 199 5.81 -0.87 -8.31
C PRO A 199 5.85 -2.06 -9.28
N GLY A 200 4.67 -2.48 -9.76
CA GLY A 200 4.50 -3.61 -10.70
C GLY A 200 3.72 -4.80 -10.15
N VAL A 201 3.48 -4.85 -8.83
CA VAL A 201 2.64 -5.87 -8.19
C VAL A 201 1.16 -5.62 -8.51
N TYR A 202 0.78 -4.34 -8.63
CA TYR A 202 -0.58 -3.91 -8.96
C TYR A 202 -0.57 -2.98 -10.17
N ASP A 203 -1.66 -3.01 -10.95
CA ASP A 203 -2.03 -2.00 -11.94
C ASP A 203 -3.37 -1.30 -11.64
N GLY A 204 -4.05 -1.73 -10.57
CA GLY A 204 -5.31 -1.18 -10.09
C GLY A 204 -6.55 -1.84 -10.68
N TYR A 205 -6.40 -2.83 -11.56
CA TYR A 205 -7.49 -3.61 -12.15
C TYR A 205 -7.64 -4.99 -11.52
N GLU A 206 -6.82 -5.33 -10.52
CA GLU A 206 -6.95 -6.59 -9.80
C GLU A 206 -8.36 -6.73 -9.21
N PRO A 207 -8.97 -7.92 -9.23
CA PRO A 207 -10.32 -8.12 -8.68
C PRO A 207 -10.43 -7.83 -7.18
N GLY A 208 -9.31 -7.82 -6.46
CA GLY A 208 -9.23 -7.40 -5.06
C GLY A 208 -9.05 -5.91 -4.84
N ILE A 209 -8.71 -5.12 -5.88
CA ILE A 209 -8.42 -3.69 -5.82
C ILE A 209 -9.48 -2.87 -6.55
N LEU A 210 -9.92 -3.30 -7.74
CA LEU A 210 -11.12 -2.79 -8.41
C LEU A 210 -12.33 -3.63 -7.97
N PHE A 211 -12.84 -3.32 -6.79
CA PHE A 211 -13.79 -4.14 -6.07
C PHE A 211 -14.98 -3.31 -5.54
N TYR A 212 -16.16 -3.53 -6.13
CA TYR A 212 -17.40 -2.91 -5.65
C TYR A 212 -18.02 -3.76 -4.52
N MET A 213 -17.64 -3.49 -3.27
CA MET A 213 -18.03 -4.31 -2.11
C MET A 213 -19.52 -4.29 -1.78
N TYR A 214 -20.26 -3.25 -2.18
CA TYR A 214 -21.66 -3.05 -1.78
C TYR A 214 -22.66 -3.93 -2.54
N ARG A 215 -22.19 -4.84 -3.41
CA ARG A 215 -23.06 -5.85 -4.01
C ARG A 215 -23.55 -6.81 -2.93
N PRO A 216 -24.83 -7.20 -2.96
CA PRO A 216 -25.29 -8.27 -2.08
C PRO A 216 -24.64 -9.60 -2.48
N TYR A 217 -24.49 -10.50 -1.51
CA TYR A 217 -24.10 -11.90 -1.73
C TYR A 217 -22.68 -12.12 -2.29
N TRP A 218 -21.69 -11.35 -1.86
CA TRP A 218 -20.31 -11.79 -2.02
C TRP A 218 -20.14 -13.17 -1.37
N THR A 219 -19.44 -14.08 -2.03
CA THR A 219 -19.12 -15.41 -1.48
C THR A 219 -17.62 -15.71 -1.53
N ASN A 220 -16.85 -14.80 -2.10
CA ASN A 220 -15.40 -14.89 -2.18
C ASN A 220 -14.77 -13.50 -2.30
N TYR A 221 -13.47 -13.45 -2.03
CA TYR A 221 -12.60 -12.31 -2.27
C TYR A 221 -11.24 -12.81 -2.73
N THR A 222 -10.64 -12.14 -3.70
CA THR A 222 -9.28 -12.49 -4.17
C THR A 222 -8.31 -11.50 -3.57
N MET A 223 -7.45 -11.97 -2.67
CA MET A 223 -6.35 -11.20 -2.11
C MET A 223 -5.44 -10.75 -3.26
N PRO A 224 -5.11 -9.45 -3.38
CA PRO A 224 -4.25 -8.97 -4.44
C PRO A 224 -2.79 -9.43 -4.22
N GLY A 225 -1.99 -9.42 -5.28
CA GLY A 225 -0.57 -9.78 -5.22
C GLY A 225 -0.29 -11.30 -5.16
N PRO A 226 0.97 -11.69 -4.88
CA PRO A 226 1.41 -13.08 -4.84
C PRO A 226 0.78 -13.85 -3.67
N ARG A 227 0.86 -15.18 -3.69
CA ARG A 227 0.54 -15.99 -2.52
C ARG A 227 1.52 -15.77 -1.38
N VAL A 228 1.05 -16.00 -0.15
CA VAL A 228 1.91 -15.99 1.04
C VAL A 228 3.03 -17.04 0.89
N TRP A 229 4.23 -16.71 1.33
CA TRP A 229 5.34 -17.62 1.48
C TRP A 229 5.63 -17.82 2.97
N PRO A 230 6.09 -19.00 3.43
CA PRO A 230 6.48 -20.19 2.66
C PRO A 230 5.33 -21.14 2.30
N ASP A 231 4.28 -21.19 3.12
CA ASP A 231 3.27 -22.24 3.06
C ASP A 231 1.95 -21.81 2.38
N GLY A 232 1.92 -20.64 1.73
CA GLY A 232 0.65 -20.02 1.33
C GLY A 232 -0.19 -20.85 0.38
N GLY A 233 -1.48 -20.94 0.73
CA GLY A 233 -2.54 -21.54 -0.07
C GLY A 233 -3.03 -20.63 -1.20
N SER A 234 -4.27 -20.86 -1.64
CA SER A 234 -4.90 -20.03 -2.68
C SER A 234 -5.15 -18.61 -2.18
N ASN A 235 -4.90 -17.61 -3.03
CA ASN A 235 -5.22 -16.19 -2.75
C ASN A 235 -6.73 -15.89 -2.79
N VAL A 236 -7.56 -16.91 -3.00
CA VAL A 236 -9.02 -16.76 -3.03
C VAL A 236 -9.59 -17.22 -1.69
N VAL A 237 -10.06 -16.25 -0.90
CA VAL A 237 -10.80 -16.49 0.33
C VAL A 237 -12.27 -16.75 -0.04
N LYS A 238 -12.87 -17.82 0.49
CA LYS A 238 -14.26 -18.22 0.21
C LYS A 238 -15.06 -18.31 1.51
N ALA A 239 -16.37 -18.11 1.41
CA ALA A 239 -17.28 -18.39 2.52
C ALA A 239 -17.29 -19.89 2.87
N ASP A 240 -17.27 -20.20 4.17
CA ASP A 240 -17.39 -21.57 4.66
C ASP A 240 -18.76 -22.17 4.27
N GLY A 241 -18.76 -23.43 3.80
CA GLY A 241 -19.98 -24.15 3.43
C GLY A 241 -20.58 -23.81 2.05
N VAL A 242 -19.96 -22.90 1.28
CA VAL A 242 -20.39 -22.62 -0.11
C VAL A 242 -19.60 -23.47 -1.10
N SER A 243 -20.10 -24.67 -1.41
CA SER A 243 -19.59 -25.50 -2.50
C SER A 243 -20.27 -25.17 -3.82
N VAL A 244 -19.97 -24.01 -4.41
CA VAL A 244 -20.21 -23.79 -5.85
C VAL A 244 -19.12 -22.90 -6.44
N ALA A 245 -18.45 -23.44 -7.46
CA ALA A 245 -17.80 -22.63 -8.48
C ALA A 245 -18.90 -21.97 -9.33
N PRO A 246 -18.87 -20.64 -9.54
CA PRO A 246 -19.46 -20.07 -10.73
C PRO A 246 -18.35 -20.07 -11.79
N SER A 247 -18.41 -21.04 -12.70
CA SER A 247 -17.91 -20.88 -14.06
C SER A 247 -18.82 -19.87 -14.79
N GLY A 248 -18.81 -18.62 -14.33
CA GLY A 248 -19.18 -17.49 -15.15
C GLY A 248 -17.91 -17.07 -15.87
N SER A 249 -17.82 -17.34 -17.16
CA SER A 249 -16.73 -16.88 -18.01
C SER A 249 -16.68 -15.35 -18.01
N TRP A 250 -15.98 -14.78 -17.03
CA TRP A 250 -15.30 -13.52 -17.24
C TRP A 250 -14.07 -13.85 -18.08
N SER A 251 -14.22 -13.73 -19.39
CA SER A 251 -13.07 -13.40 -20.22
C SER A 251 -12.70 -11.96 -19.88
N ALA A 252 -11.94 -11.77 -18.80
CA ALA A 252 -10.90 -10.76 -18.88
C ALA A 252 -10.06 -11.22 -20.08
N SER A 253 -10.04 -10.45 -21.16
CA SER A 253 -9.09 -10.70 -22.23
C SER A 253 -7.74 -10.88 -21.55
N ALA A 254 -7.17 -12.09 -21.63
CA ALA A 254 -5.77 -12.27 -21.32
C ALA A 254 -5.06 -11.20 -22.15
N VAL A 255 -4.51 -10.19 -21.47
CA VAL A 255 -3.69 -9.18 -22.12
C VAL A 255 -2.51 -9.98 -22.65
N THR A 256 -2.67 -10.37 -23.91
CA THR A 256 -1.60 -10.92 -24.72
C THR A 256 -0.52 -9.89 -24.61
N ALA A 257 0.65 -10.29 -24.09
CA ALA A 257 1.84 -9.46 -24.08
C ALA A 257 1.98 -8.84 -25.47
N THR A 258 1.59 -7.57 -25.59
CA THR A 258 1.86 -6.81 -26.79
C THR A 258 3.35 -6.60 -26.76
N ASN A 259 4.03 -7.42 -27.57
CA ASN A 259 5.40 -7.20 -28.00
C ASN A 259 5.64 -5.70 -28.09
N ARG A 260 6.61 -5.21 -27.31
CA ARG A 260 7.21 -3.89 -27.49
C ARG A 260 7.73 -3.82 -28.93
N ARG A 261 6.87 -3.40 -29.86
CA ARG A 261 7.33 -2.71 -31.05
C ARG A 261 7.63 -1.30 -30.59
N HIS A 262 8.92 -1.06 -30.47
CA HIS A 262 9.58 0.24 -30.55
C HIS A 262 8.76 1.19 -31.44
N LEU A 263 7.94 2.05 -30.81
CA LEU A 263 7.34 3.19 -31.49
C LEU A 263 8.49 4.18 -31.67
N GLN A 264 9.06 4.11 -32.87
CA GLN A 264 9.98 5.10 -33.38
C GLN A 264 9.25 6.45 -33.36
N ARG A 265 9.77 7.37 -32.56
CA ARG A 265 9.31 8.74 -32.41
C ARG A 265 9.14 9.40 -33.80
N PRO A 266 7.99 9.99 -34.13
CA PRO A 266 7.86 10.75 -35.37
C PRO A 266 8.74 12.02 -35.29
N SER A 267 9.49 12.30 -36.36
CA SER A 267 10.15 13.59 -36.57
C SER A 267 9.14 14.74 -36.47
N PRO A 268 9.53 15.92 -35.96
CA PRO A 268 8.64 17.07 -35.89
C PRO A 268 8.29 17.53 -37.31
N ALA A 269 7.00 17.52 -37.63
CA ALA A 269 6.47 18.16 -38.82
C ALA A 269 6.64 19.68 -38.72
N SER A 270 7.18 20.29 -39.77
CA SER A 270 7.30 21.73 -39.96
C SER A 270 5.94 22.43 -39.81
N ARG A 271 5.85 23.39 -38.88
CA ARG A 271 4.68 24.27 -38.72
C ARG A 271 4.47 25.11 -40.00
N PRO A 272 3.24 25.29 -40.50
CA PRO A 272 2.97 26.30 -41.50
C PRO A 272 3.07 27.70 -40.88
N ALA A 273 3.64 28.63 -41.63
CA ALA A 273 3.80 30.03 -41.23
C ALA A 273 2.43 30.69 -40.99
N VAL A 274 2.29 31.32 -39.83
CA VAL A 274 1.15 32.21 -39.54
C VAL A 274 1.39 33.52 -40.29
N LEU A 275 0.52 33.82 -41.25
CA LEU A 275 0.45 35.13 -41.90
C LEU A 275 -0.03 36.17 -40.87
N LEU A 276 0.84 37.11 -40.55
CA LEU A 276 0.49 38.30 -39.77
C LEU A 276 -0.38 39.25 -40.63
N PRO A 277 -1.45 39.83 -40.08
CA PRO A 277 -2.21 40.87 -40.77
C PRO A 277 -1.39 42.16 -40.91
N PRO A 278 -1.66 42.99 -41.93
CA PRO A 278 -0.87 44.18 -42.22
C PRO A 278 -1.01 45.23 -41.11
N GLN A 279 0.13 45.78 -40.67
CA GLN A 279 0.17 46.91 -39.75
C GLN A 279 -0.21 48.20 -40.48
N LEU A 280 -1.15 48.96 -39.90
CA LEU A 280 -1.45 50.34 -40.28
C LEU A 280 -0.25 51.25 -39.93
N PRO A 281 0.12 52.22 -40.79
CA PRO A 281 1.25 53.10 -40.55
C PRO A 281 0.97 54.09 -39.40
N ALA A 282 1.93 54.20 -38.49
CA ALA A 282 1.93 55.20 -37.43
C ALA A 282 2.20 56.59 -38.02
N THR A 283 1.22 57.49 -37.92
CA THR A 283 1.43 58.92 -38.13
C THR A 283 2.18 59.50 -36.94
N LEU A 284 3.41 59.95 -37.20
CA LEU A 284 4.14 60.91 -36.36
C LEU A 284 3.29 62.16 -36.15
N ASN A 285 3.14 62.60 -34.91
CA ASN A 285 2.97 64.01 -34.59
C ASN A 285 3.72 64.33 -33.30
N ARG A 286 4.90 64.94 -33.48
CA ARG A 286 5.44 65.93 -32.54
C ARG A 286 4.49 67.14 -32.59
N PHE A 287 4.26 67.81 -31.47
CA PHE A 287 4.47 69.26 -31.34
C PHE A 287 4.35 69.68 -29.87
N THR A 288 5.36 70.48 -29.48
CA THR A 288 5.50 71.40 -28.33
C THR A 288 5.32 70.86 -26.91
#